data_AF-A0A562JA93-F1
#
_entry.id   AF-A0A562JA93-F1
#
_cell.length_a   1.000
_cell.length_b   1.000
_cell.length_c   1.000
_cell.angle_alpha   90.00
_cell.angle_beta   90.00
_cell.angle_gamma   90.00
#
_symmetry.space_group_name_H-M   'P 1'
#
loop_
_entity.id
_entity.type
_entity.pdbx_description
1 polymer ?
#
loop_
_entity_poly.entity_id
_entity_poly.type
_entity_poly.pdbx_seq_one_letter_code
_entity_poly.pdbx_strand_id
1 'polypeptide(L)'
;MNYKLFNSCITDTDIDEILENKIKFEEYDTNDKYDVSVDFYNQDLQDEVLNDNVSFEIKRNHYLFIKKVRDLFEQHNIKINKFFLMGTILELDKDEMVISVLKSNHENKSNTIWPCKEIFIFEDSKNKLDDLLFNNQISEEDYESNLEYLKDELSIYDNEDEHGYLN
;
A
#
# COMPACT_ATOMS: atom_id res chain seq x y z
N MET A 1 9.09 -15.38 -1.22
CA MET A 1 8.06 -16.18 -0.53
C MET A 1 6.91 -15.26 -0.21
N ASN A 2 5.67 -15.72 -0.37
CA ASN A 2 4.47 -14.90 -0.16
C ASN A 2 3.57 -15.56 0.88
N TYR A 3 3.10 -14.78 1.85
CA TYR A 3 2.29 -15.21 2.98
C TYR A 3 1.01 -14.41 3.01
N LYS A 4 -0.13 -15.09 2.90
CA LYS A 4 -1.45 -14.47 3.09
C LYS A 4 -1.93 -14.67 4.51
N LEU A 5 -2.28 -13.58 5.17
CA LEU A 5 -2.91 -13.53 6.48
C LEU A 5 -4.35 -13.06 6.31
N PHE A 6 -5.28 -13.77 6.94
CA PHE A 6 -6.70 -13.45 6.92
C PHE A 6 -7.14 -13.15 8.34
N ASN A 7 -8.07 -12.19 8.49
CA ASN A 7 -8.50 -11.68 9.79
C ASN A 7 -7.30 -11.15 10.61
N SER A 8 -6.40 -10.42 9.96
CA SER A 8 -5.23 -9.82 10.60
C SER A 8 -4.97 -8.42 10.09
N CYS A 9 -4.70 -7.50 10.99
CA CYS A 9 -4.43 -6.10 10.71
C CYS A 9 -3.05 -5.68 11.24
N ILE A 10 -2.47 -4.65 10.63
CA ILE A 10 -1.18 -4.07 11.08
C ILE A 10 -1.26 -3.50 12.51
N THR A 11 -2.46 -3.28 13.02
CA THR A 11 -2.72 -2.76 14.37
C THR A 11 -2.88 -3.85 15.43
N ASP A 12 -2.88 -5.13 15.04
CA ASP A 12 -3.12 -6.23 15.97
C ASP A 12 -2.02 -6.32 17.04
N THR A 13 -2.45 -6.55 18.27
CA THR A 13 -1.54 -6.57 19.42
C THR A 13 -0.59 -7.76 19.39
N ASP A 14 -1.05 -8.88 18.83
CA ASP A 14 -0.41 -10.20 18.72
C ASP A 14 0.15 -10.48 17.31
N ILE A 15 0.25 -9.47 16.45
CA ILE A 15 0.69 -9.63 15.06
C ILE A 15 2.05 -10.32 14.92
N ASP A 16 2.95 -10.11 15.86
CA ASP A 16 4.25 -10.77 15.93
C ASP A 16 4.14 -12.28 16.15
N GLU A 17 3.22 -12.74 17.01
CA GLU A 17 2.95 -14.17 17.20
C GLU A 17 2.28 -14.79 15.97
N ILE A 18 1.36 -14.06 15.34
CA ILE A 18 0.69 -14.51 14.11
C ILE A 18 1.72 -14.70 13.00
N LEU A 19 2.64 -13.75 12.84
CA LEU A 19 3.70 -13.80 11.84
C LEU A 19 4.73 -14.88 12.14
N GLU A 20 5.11 -15.05 13.40
CA GLU A 20 6.03 -16.09 13.85
C GLU A 20 5.55 -17.48 13.42
N ASN A 21 4.25 -17.74 13.58
CA ASN A 21 3.64 -19.01 13.21
C ASN A 21 3.44 -19.20 11.70
N LYS A 22 3.40 -18.09 10.93
CA LYS A 22 3.08 -18.12 9.51
C LYS A 22 4.31 -18.17 8.62
N ILE A 23 5.37 -17.47 9.02
CA ILE A 23 6.59 -17.33 8.24
C ILE A 23 7.52 -18.50 8.55
N LYS A 24 8.02 -19.15 7.50
CA LYS A 24 8.97 -20.26 7.63
C LYS A 24 10.41 -19.73 7.64
N PHE A 25 10.85 -19.25 8.79
CA PHE A 25 12.17 -18.62 8.93
C PHE A 25 13.33 -19.56 8.58
N GLU A 26 13.14 -20.86 8.76
CA GLU A 26 14.10 -21.92 8.42
C GLU A 26 14.41 -22.03 6.93
N GLU A 27 13.55 -21.49 6.04
CA GLU A 27 13.76 -21.54 4.59
C GLU A 27 14.65 -20.37 4.08
N TYR A 28 15.05 -19.43 4.94
CA TYR A 28 15.90 -18.29 4.57
C TYR A 28 17.38 -18.51 4.89
N ASP A 29 18.26 -18.06 4.00
CA ASP A 29 19.71 -18.00 4.24
C ASP A 29 20.06 -16.76 5.07
N THR A 30 20.71 -16.95 6.23
CA THR A 30 21.13 -15.89 7.15
C THR A 30 22.29 -15.02 6.63
N ASN A 31 23.01 -15.48 5.59
CA ASN A 31 24.08 -14.70 4.96
C ASN A 31 23.54 -13.69 3.95
N ASP A 32 22.35 -13.95 3.42
CA ASP A 32 21.67 -13.07 2.47
C ASP A 32 20.95 -11.92 3.18
N LYS A 33 20.50 -10.97 2.37
CA LYS A 33 19.65 -9.85 2.79
C LYS A 33 18.33 -9.96 2.06
N TYR A 34 17.27 -9.46 2.68
CA TYR A 34 15.92 -9.56 2.15
C TYR A 34 15.20 -8.21 2.16
N ASP A 35 14.27 -8.06 1.25
CA ASP A 35 13.30 -6.98 1.25
C ASP A 35 11.93 -7.56 1.60
N VAL A 36 11.19 -6.82 2.41
CA VAL A 36 9.83 -7.18 2.81
C VAL A 36 8.86 -6.19 2.22
N SER A 37 7.83 -6.69 1.55
CA SER A 37 6.67 -5.91 1.11
C SER A 37 5.44 -6.41 1.83
N VAL A 38 4.65 -5.50 2.36
CA VAL A 38 3.39 -5.79 3.04
C VAL A 38 2.30 -4.98 2.39
N ASP A 39 1.36 -5.67 1.73
CA ASP A 39 0.10 -5.10 1.30
C ASP A 39 -0.95 -5.39 2.38
N PHE A 40 -1.66 -4.37 2.87
CA PHE A 40 -2.70 -4.54 3.87
C PHE A 40 -3.99 -3.82 3.45
N TYR A 41 -5.13 -4.38 3.84
CA TYR A 41 -6.40 -3.70 3.66
C TYR A 41 -6.47 -2.46 4.58
N ASN A 42 -6.56 -1.27 4.00
CA ASN A 42 -6.66 -0.05 4.77
C ASN A 42 -8.12 0.29 5.06
N GLN A 43 -8.64 -0.30 6.14
CA GLN A 43 -10.02 -0.10 6.55
C GLN A 43 -10.34 1.36 6.88
N ASP A 44 -9.37 2.12 7.42
CA ASP A 44 -9.56 3.54 7.74
C ASP A 44 -9.96 4.36 6.50
N LEU A 45 -9.57 3.91 5.30
CA LEU A 45 -9.96 4.57 4.04
C LEU A 45 -11.36 4.16 3.56
N GLN A 46 -11.77 2.91 3.76
CA GLN A 46 -13.11 2.45 3.36
C GLN A 46 -14.20 3.04 4.26
N ASP A 47 -13.98 3.03 5.57
CA ASP A 47 -15.00 3.45 6.54
C ASP A 47 -15.27 4.96 6.48
N GLU A 48 -14.38 5.74 5.84
CA GLU A 48 -14.44 7.20 5.80
C GLU A 48 -14.30 7.79 4.38
N VAL A 49 -14.66 7.05 3.32
CA VAL A 49 -14.70 7.53 1.91
C VAL A 49 -15.50 8.85 1.75
N LEU A 50 -16.44 9.13 2.66
CA LEU A 50 -17.29 10.32 2.66
C LEU A 50 -16.77 11.47 3.56
N ASN A 51 -15.57 11.36 4.13
CA ASN A 51 -15.00 12.37 5.02
C ASN A 51 -13.79 13.03 4.36
N ASP A 52 -13.99 14.25 3.85
CA ASP A 52 -12.95 15.07 3.22
C ASP A 52 -11.77 15.44 4.16
N ASN A 53 -11.85 15.10 5.45
CA ASN A 53 -10.78 15.33 6.43
C ASN A 53 -9.88 14.11 6.67
N VAL A 54 -10.10 12.98 5.98
CA VAL A 54 -9.23 11.81 6.11
C VAL A 54 -8.00 12.02 5.25
N SER A 55 -6.97 12.54 5.89
CA SER A 55 -5.65 12.56 5.28
C SER A 55 -5.14 11.12 5.11
N PHE A 56 -4.51 10.83 3.96
CA PHE A 56 -3.68 9.64 3.69
C PHE A 56 -2.41 9.64 4.55
N GLU A 57 -2.60 9.76 5.85
CA GLU A 57 -1.56 10.09 6.81
C GLU A 57 -0.84 8.84 7.30
N ILE A 58 0.48 8.95 7.37
CA ILE A 58 1.31 7.93 7.99
C ILE A 58 1.15 8.03 9.51
N LYS A 59 0.28 7.20 10.05
CA LYS A 59 0.05 7.03 11.50
C LYS A 59 1.21 6.29 12.21
N ARG A 60 1.29 6.47 13.54
CA ARG A 60 2.26 5.78 14.42
C ARG A 60 2.23 4.25 14.27
N ASN A 61 1.04 3.67 14.08
CA ASN A 61 0.86 2.22 14.02
C ASN A 61 1.61 1.60 12.84
N HIS A 62 1.72 2.28 11.70
CA HIS A 62 2.52 1.84 10.56
C HIS A 62 3.99 1.60 10.95
N TYR A 63 4.59 2.57 11.66
CA TYR A 63 5.98 2.45 12.11
C TYR A 63 6.15 1.38 13.19
N LEU A 64 5.18 1.22 14.08
CA LEU A 64 5.21 0.17 15.10
C LEU A 64 5.15 -1.22 14.44
N PHE A 65 4.29 -1.41 13.45
CA PHE A 65 4.20 -2.65 12.69
C PHE A 65 5.53 -2.96 11.98
N ILE A 66 6.09 -2.01 11.23
CA ILE A 66 7.39 -2.19 10.56
C ILE A 66 8.47 -2.57 11.56
N LYS A 67 8.48 -1.91 12.73
CA LYS A 67 9.43 -2.23 13.79
C LYS A 67 9.24 -3.67 14.28
N LYS A 68 8.02 -4.08 14.62
CA LYS A 68 7.71 -5.45 15.06
C LYS A 68 8.19 -6.49 14.06
N VAL A 69 7.87 -6.32 12.77
CA VAL A 69 8.30 -7.27 11.73
C VAL A 69 9.82 -7.30 11.58
N ARG A 70 10.48 -6.13 11.63
CA ARG A 70 11.95 -6.08 11.56
C ARG A 70 12.62 -6.76 12.75
N ASP A 71 12.12 -6.49 13.96
CA ASP A 71 12.61 -7.09 15.20
C ASP A 71 12.41 -8.62 15.15
N LEU A 72 11.28 -9.10 14.62
CA LEU A 72 10.98 -10.53 14.43
C LEU A 72 12.01 -11.22 13.52
N PHE A 73 12.25 -10.67 12.32
CA PHE A 73 13.26 -11.25 11.41
C PHE A 73 14.68 -11.19 11.99
N GLU A 74 15.00 -10.13 12.74
CA GLU A 74 16.30 -9.99 13.40
C GLU A 74 16.52 -11.03 14.50
N GLN A 75 15.46 -11.42 15.25
CA GLN A 75 15.51 -12.52 16.22
C GLN A 75 15.90 -13.85 15.56
N HIS A 76 15.55 -14.05 14.29
CA HIS A 76 15.93 -15.21 13.48
C HIS A 76 17.24 -15.01 12.69
N ASN A 77 18.01 -13.96 12.98
CA ASN A 77 19.25 -13.59 12.29
C ASN A 77 19.09 -13.30 10.78
N ILE A 78 17.89 -12.89 10.34
CA ILE A 78 17.62 -12.56 8.94
C ILE A 78 17.64 -11.04 8.77
N LYS A 79 18.45 -10.57 7.82
CA LYS A 79 18.65 -9.13 7.58
C LYS A 79 17.62 -8.59 6.61
N ILE A 80 16.78 -7.65 7.07
CA ILE A 80 15.89 -6.88 6.19
C ILE A 80 16.54 -5.54 5.79
N ASN A 81 16.69 -5.31 4.50
CA ASN A 81 17.15 -4.03 3.94
C ASN A 81 15.99 -3.08 3.68
N LYS A 82 15.15 -3.35 2.69
CA LYS A 82 13.98 -2.53 2.38
C LYS A 82 12.73 -3.10 3.05
N PHE A 83 11.88 -2.19 3.50
CA PHE A 83 10.55 -2.51 3.96
C PHE A 83 9.56 -1.61 3.24
N PHE A 84 8.60 -2.21 2.56
CA PHE A 84 7.49 -1.54 1.91
C PHE A 84 6.21 -1.90 2.66
N LEU A 85 5.47 -0.87 3.08
CA LEU A 85 4.16 -1.03 3.71
C LEU A 85 3.13 -0.26 2.88
N MET A 86 2.21 -0.98 2.27
CA MET A 86 1.30 -0.49 1.24
C MET A 86 -0.13 -0.79 1.65
N GLY A 87 -0.94 0.24 1.83
CA GLY A 87 -2.37 0.13 2.08
C GLY A 87 -3.16 0.14 0.79
N THR A 88 -4.24 -0.63 0.74
CA THR A 88 -5.16 -0.73 -0.41
C THR A 88 -6.60 -0.90 0.06
N ILE A 89 -7.56 -0.53 -0.78
CA ILE A 89 -9.00 -0.75 -0.55
C ILE A 89 -9.66 -1.64 -1.62
N LEU A 90 -8.90 -2.08 -2.63
CA LEU A 90 -9.44 -2.77 -3.82
C LEU A 90 -8.97 -4.21 -3.95
N GLU A 91 -7.69 -4.44 -3.71
CA GLU A 91 -7.04 -5.70 -4.11
C GLU A 91 -7.05 -6.77 -3.01
N LEU A 92 -7.50 -6.41 -1.81
CA LEU A 92 -7.50 -7.27 -0.63
C LEU A 92 -8.89 -7.29 0.00
N ASP A 93 -9.27 -8.44 0.55
CA ASP A 93 -10.45 -8.53 1.38
C ASP A 93 -10.23 -7.78 2.70
N LYS A 94 -11.34 -7.38 3.36
CA LYS A 94 -11.27 -6.77 4.69
C LYS A 94 -10.49 -7.67 5.66
N ASP A 95 -9.59 -7.05 6.43
CA ASP A 95 -8.67 -7.74 7.36
C ASP A 95 -7.75 -8.78 6.67
N GLU A 96 -7.49 -8.64 5.36
CA GLU A 96 -6.46 -9.39 4.66
C GLU A 96 -5.14 -8.59 4.61
N MET A 97 -4.04 -9.33 4.74
CA MET A 97 -2.69 -8.82 4.55
C MET A 97 -1.85 -9.82 3.78
N VAL A 98 -1.06 -9.33 2.83
CA VAL A 98 -0.13 -10.13 2.04
C VAL A 98 1.29 -9.67 2.30
N ILE A 99 2.14 -10.60 2.72
CA ILE A 99 3.53 -10.34 3.02
C ILE A 99 4.40 -11.09 2.02
N SER A 100 5.21 -10.34 1.30
CA SER A 100 6.16 -10.86 0.33
C SER A 100 7.59 -10.61 0.80
N VAL A 101 8.40 -11.66 0.83
CA VAL A 101 9.82 -11.59 1.23
C VAL A 101 10.68 -12.07 0.07
N LEU A 102 11.57 -11.22 -0.41
CA LEU A 102 12.43 -11.49 -1.56
C LEU A 102 13.89 -11.19 -1.21
N LYS A 103 14.83 -11.87 -1.86
CA LYS A 103 16.25 -11.53 -1.71
C LYS A 103 16.48 -10.09 -2.16
N SER A 104 17.15 -9.31 -1.34
CA SER A 104 17.44 -7.90 -1.56
C SER A 104 18.61 -7.74 -2.51
N ASN A 105 18.43 -6.90 -3.53
CA ASN A 105 19.53 -6.39 -4.36
C ASN A 105 20.02 -5.01 -3.90
N HIS A 106 19.42 -4.46 -2.84
CA HIS A 106 19.80 -3.16 -2.28
C HIS A 106 20.89 -3.32 -1.22
N GLU A 107 21.74 -2.30 -1.06
CA GLU A 107 22.73 -2.26 0.02
C GLU A 107 22.24 -1.50 1.26
N ASN A 108 21.38 -0.50 1.07
CA ASN A 108 20.95 0.42 2.12
C ASN A 108 19.63 0.01 2.77
N LYS A 109 19.55 0.17 4.09
CA LYS A 109 18.32 -0.02 4.87
C LYS A 109 17.38 1.18 4.68
N SER A 110 16.12 0.95 4.36
CA SER A 110 15.09 2.00 4.37
C SER A 110 13.69 1.44 4.55
N ASN A 111 12.75 2.32 4.89
CA ASN A 111 11.32 2.02 4.96
C ASN A 111 10.57 2.96 4.03
N THR A 112 9.61 2.43 3.28
CA THR A 112 8.69 3.18 2.43
C THR A 112 7.27 2.83 2.86
N ILE A 113 6.43 3.84 3.07
CA ILE A 113 5.05 3.67 3.53
C ILE A 113 4.13 4.41 2.57
N TRP A 114 3.18 3.69 2.00
CA TRP A 114 2.12 4.22 1.14
C TRP A 114 0.78 3.78 1.70
N PRO A 115 0.13 4.60 2.54
CA PRO A 115 -1.12 4.20 3.21
C PRO A 115 -2.30 4.01 2.23
N CYS A 116 -2.25 4.60 1.04
CA CYS A 116 -3.16 4.30 -0.07
C CYS A 116 -2.34 4.23 -1.35
N LYS A 117 -2.18 3.03 -1.92
CA LYS A 117 -1.42 2.85 -3.16
C LYS A 117 -2.18 3.37 -4.38
N GLU A 118 -3.50 3.34 -4.34
CA GLU A 118 -4.39 3.74 -5.44
C GLU A 118 -4.20 5.20 -5.83
N ILE A 119 -4.02 6.11 -4.87
CA ILE A 119 -3.77 7.53 -5.16
C ILE A 119 -2.49 7.75 -5.93
N PHE A 120 -1.42 7.04 -5.57
CA PHE A 120 -0.16 7.16 -6.29
C PHE A 120 -0.28 6.59 -7.71
N ILE A 121 -1.04 5.51 -7.89
CA ILE A 121 -1.34 4.95 -9.22
C ILE A 121 -2.16 5.94 -10.05
N PHE A 122 -3.14 6.60 -9.43
CA PHE A 122 -3.96 7.62 -10.06
C PHE A 122 -3.13 8.82 -10.50
N GLU A 123 -2.30 9.37 -9.62
CA GLU A 123 -1.44 10.52 -9.94
C GLU A 123 -0.45 10.19 -11.07
N ASP A 124 0.23 9.05 -11.02
CA ASP A 124 1.17 8.63 -12.07
C ASP A 124 0.47 8.42 -13.42
N SER A 125 -0.72 7.82 -13.40
CA SER A 125 -1.52 7.56 -14.61
C SER A 125 -2.12 8.85 -15.18
N LYS A 126 -2.58 9.76 -14.32
CA LYS A 126 -3.04 11.09 -14.72
C LYS A 126 -1.90 11.90 -15.33
N ASN A 127 -0.70 11.90 -14.75
CA ASN A 127 0.45 12.62 -15.31
C ASN A 127 0.80 12.11 -16.72
N LYS A 128 0.68 10.80 -16.97
CA LYS A 128 0.83 10.24 -18.33
C LYS A 128 -0.26 10.73 -19.28
N LEU A 129 -1.52 10.77 -18.85
CA LEU A 129 -2.61 11.32 -19.65
C LEU A 129 -2.38 12.81 -19.97
N ASP A 130 -1.90 13.59 -18.99
CA ASP A 130 -1.54 15.00 -19.16
C ASP A 130 -0.45 15.16 -20.23
N ASP A 131 0.59 14.33 -20.19
CA ASP A 131 1.67 14.32 -21.19
C ASP A 131 1.15 13.97 -22.59
N LEU A 132 0.26 12.97 -22.71
CA LEU A 132 -0.32 12.59 -23.99
C LEU A 132 -1.18 13.72 -24.58
N LEU A 133 -1.99 14.38 -23.75
CA LEU A 133 -2.82 15.51 -24.15
C LEU A 133 -1.95 16.70 -24.56
N PHE A 134 -0.94 17.05 -23.77
CA PHE A 134 -0.01 18.14 -24.08
C PHE A 134 0.73 17.93 -25.40
N ASN A 135 1.08 16.68 -25.71
CA ASN A 135 1.71 16.30 -26.97
C ASN A 135 0.73 16.11 -28.14
N ASN A 136 -0.56 16.42 -27.94
CA ASN A 136 -1.65 16.23 -28.91
C ASN A 136 -1.75 14.78 -29.45
N GLN A 137 -1.39 13.79 -28.62
CA GLN A 137 -1.48 12.37 -28.98
C GLN A 137 -2.88 11.79 -28.74
N ILE A 138 -3.67 12.45 -27.90
CA ILE A 138 -5.07 12.14 -27.60
C ILE A 138 -5.89 13.43 -27.66
N SER A 139 -7.21 13.31 -27.85
CA SER A 139 -8.13 14.45 -27.78
C SER A 139 -8.53 14.78 -26.33
N GLU A 140 -9.16 15.94 -26.11
CA GLU A 140 -9.75 16.29 -24.82
C GLU A 140 -10.86 15.30 -24.40
N GLU A 141 -11.68 14.85 -25.35
CA GLU A 141 -12.74 13.84 -25.11
C GLU A 141 -12.15 12.49 -24.70
N ASP A 142 -11.05 12.08 -25.35
CA ASP A 142 -10.31 10.86 -24.96
C ASP A 142 -9.70 11.01 -23.57
N TYR A 143 -9.17 12.18 -23.23
CA TYR A 143 -8.58 12.46 -21.92
C TYR A 143 -9.63 12.33 -20.81
N GLU A 144 -10.78 13.00 -20.95
CA GLU A 144 -11.85 12.97 -19.96
C GLU A 144 -12.39 11.55 -19.75
N SER A 145 -12.63 10.82 -20.84
CA SER A 145 -13.11 9.43 -20.77
C SER A 145 -12.11 8.53 -20.05
N ASN A 146 -10.81 8.62 -20.36
CA ASN A 146 -9.78 7.81 -19.71
C ASN A 146 -9.58 8.18 -18.24
N LEU A 147 -9.76 9.45 -17.87
CA LEU A 147 -9.68 9.90 -16.50
C LEU A 147 -10.85 9.37 -15.67
N GLU A 148 -12.06 9.34 -16.23
CA GLU A 148 -13.25 8.74 -15.60
C GLU A 148 -13.06 7.23 -15.38
N TYR A 149 -12.61 6.50 -16.40
CA TYR A 149 -12.30 5.07 -16.25
C TYR A 149 -11.26 4.80 -15.15
N LEU A 150 -10.23 5.65 -15.05
CA LEU A 150 -9.19 5.52 -14.04
C LEU A 150 -9.73 5.78 -12.62
N LYS A 151 -10.63 6.74 -12.46
CA LYS A 151 -11.32 7.01 -11.18
C LYS A 151 -12.17 5.82 -10.75
N ASP A 152 -12.97 5.29 -11.68
CA ASP A 152 -13.82 4.13 -11.43
C ASP A 152 -13.02 2.88 -11.08
N GLU A 153 -11.97 2.58 -11.84
CA GLU A 153 -11.10 1.41 -11.60
C GLU A 153 -10.46 1.46 -10.22
N LEU A 154 -10.03 2.66 -9.78
CA LEU A 154 -9.36 2.85 -8.51
C LEU A 154 -10.31 3.17 -7.35
N SER A 155 -11.63 3.19 -7.59
CA SER A 155 -12.65 3.66 -6.64
C SER A 155 -12.29 5.00 -5.98
N ILE A 156 -11.64 5.88 -6.75
CA ILE A 156 -11.34 7.24 -6.33
C ILE A 156 -12.52 8.08 -6.78
N TYR A 157 -13.51 8.18 -5.91
CA TYR A 157 -14.65 9.05 -6.13
C TYR A 157 -14.33 10.43 -5.57
N ASP A 158 -14.33 11.45 -6.43
CA ASP A 158 -14.50 12.81 -5.94
C ASP A 158 -15.91 12.87 -5.34
N ASN A 159 -16.04 13.23 -4.06
CA ASN A 159 -17.34 13.62 -3.53
C ASN A 159 -17.84 14.78 -4.41
N GLU A 160 -18.96 14.60 -5.11
CA GLU A 160 -19.61 15.58 -5.98
C GLU A 160 -20.16 16.80 -5.19
N ASP A 161 -19.33 17.49 -4.40
CA ASP A 161 -19.72 18.71 -3.67
C ASP A 161 -19.13 19.99 -4.29
N GLU A 162 -18.66 19.96 -5.54
CA GLU A 162 -18.21 21.15 -6.28
C GLU A 162 -19.12 21.63 -7.43
N HIS A 163 -20.35 21.12 -7.55
CA HIS A 163 -21.36 21.68 -8.46
C HIS A 163 -22.59 22.30 -7.77
N GLY A 164 -22.54 22.46 -6.44
CA GLY A 164 -23.66 22.98 -5.63
C GLY A 164 -23.65 24.46 -5.25
N TYR A 165 -22.66 25.27 -5.62
CA TYR A 165 -22.61 26.70 -5.25
C TYR A 165 -22.65 27.66 -6.44
N LEU A 166 -23.73 27.57 -7.21
CA LEU A 166 -24.28 28.71 -7.96
C LEU A 166 -25.81 28.71 -7.81
N ASN A 167 -26.29 29.36 -6.75
CA ASN A 167 -27.61 29.99 -6.69
C ASN A 167 -27.59 31.15 -5.69
#